data_AF-A0A3S2DGH2-F1
#
_entry.id   AF-A0A3S2DGH2-F1
#
_cell.length_a   1.000
_cell.length_b   1.000
_cell.length_c   1.000
_cell.angle_alpha   90.00
_cell.angle_beta   90.00
_cell.angle_gamma   90.00
#
_symmetry.space_group_name_H-M   'P 1'
#
loop_
_entity.id
_entity.type
_entity.pdbx_description
1 polymer ?
#
loop_
_entity_poly.entity_id
_entity_poly.type
_entity_poly.pdbx_seq_one_letter_code
_entity_poly.pdbx_strand_id
1 'polypeptide(L)' 'HTTGWGKDFASRVRDNRISGAAAENIAEGRFDLEKLFDIWVHSPGHRRNMLDPRFTRFGLAYVRDGSDSKLRYWSLVLGK' A
#
# COMPACT_ATOMS: atom_id res chain seq x y z
N HIS A 1 -3.40 -1.90 8.83
CA HIS A 1 -2.64 -0.64 8.86
C HIS A 1 -1.84 -0.43 10.15
N THR A 2 -1.35 -1.51 10.78
CA THR A 2 -0.50 -1.40 11.97
C THR A 2 0.62 -2.42 11.83
N THR A 3 1.82 -1.95 11.50
CA THR A 3 3.06 -2.71 11.69
C THR A 3 3.74 -2.19 12.95
N GLY A 4 3.19 -2.56 14.11
CA GLY A 4 3.75 -2.24 15.43
C GLY A 4 3.48 -0.81 15.95
N TRP A 5 3.31 -0.70 17.27
CA TRP A 5 3.13 0.56 17.99
C TRP A 5 4.40 1.43 17.87
N GLY A 6 4.24 2.67 17.39
CA GLY A 6 5.28 3.71 17.44
C GLY A 6 6.09 3.94 16.15
N LYS A 7 5.75 3.27 15.04
CA LYS A 7 6.34 3.49 13.70
C LYS A 7 5.28 3.74 12.62
N ASP A 8 4.27 4.50 13.01
CA ASP A 8 3.03 4.69 12.27
C ASP A 8 3.24 5.31 10.88
N PHE A 9 2.35 4.98 9.95
CA PHE A 9 2.27 5.51 8.57
C PHE A 9 2.49 7.03 8.51
N ALA A 10 1.94 7.77 9.48
CA ALA A 10 2.11 9.22 9.60
C ALA A 10 3.57 9.65 9.78
N SER A 11 4.39 8.88 10.49
CA SER A 11 5.83 9.15 10.64
C SER A 11 6.59 8.91 9.33
N ARG A 12 6.26 7.85 8.58
CA ARG A 12 6.87 7.58 7.25
C ARG A 12 6.52 8.65 6.21
N VAL A 13 5.27 9.13 6.23
CA VAL A 13 4.78 10.20 5.36
C VAL A 13 5.50 11.52 5.65
N ARG A 14 5.65 11.86 6.93
CA ARG A 14 6.37 13.07 7.39
C ARG A 14 7.85 13.04 7.03
N ASP A 15 8.53 11.92 7.22
CA ASP A 15 9.97 11.79 6.98
C ASP A 15 10.32 11.85 5.47
N ASN A 16 9.39 11.43 4.60
CA ASN A 16 9.54 11.51 3.14
C ASN A 16 9.05 12.84 2.52
N ARG A 17 8.79 13.88 3.33
CA ARG A 17 8.30 15.20 2.87
C ARG A 17 6.99 15.14 2.06
N ILE A 18 6.16 14.10 2.27
CA ILE A 18 4.83 14.02 1.65
C ILE A 18 3.90 14.90 2.49
N SER A 19 3.82 16.18 2.15
CA SER A 19 2.91 17.13 2.80
C SER A 19 1.50 17.00 2.21
N GLY A 20 0.61 16.26 2.88
CA GLY A 20 -0.79 16.16 2.47
C GLY A 20 -1.50 14.90 2.93
N ALA A 21 -2.77 14.75 2.51
CA ALA A 21 -3.49 13.50 2.67
C ALA A 21 -2.68 12.38 2.02
N ALA A 22 -2.48 11.29 2.77
CA ALA A 22 -1.82 10.08 2.27
C ALA A 22 -2.65 8.86 2.66
N ALA A 23 -2.66 7.84 1.80
CA ALA A 23 -3.27 6.54 2.10
C ALA A 23 -2.30 5.40 1.74
N GLU A 24 -2.52 4.24 2.34
CA GLU A 24 -1.73 3.03 2.09
C GLU A 24 -2.67 1.85 1.87
N ASN A 25 -2.37 1.00 0.88
CA ASN A 25 -2.89 -0.35 0.79
C ASN A 25 -1.73 -1.33 0.91
N ILE A 26 -1.95 -2.42 1.65
CA ILE A 26 -0.97 -3.51 1.81
C ILE A 26 -1.65 -4.82 1.46
N ALA A 27 -0.87 -5.75 0.91
CA ALA A 27 -1.32 -7.12 0.69
C ALA A 27 -0.12 -8.05 0.74
N GLU A 28 -0.36 -9.30 1.11
CA GLU A 28 0.64 -10.36 1.02
C GLU A 28 0.06 -11.56 0.30
N GLY A 29 0.87 -12.24 -0.50
CA GLY A 29 0.47 -13.51 -1.09
C GLY A 29 1.24 -13.91 -2.33
N ARG A 30 0.86 -15.07 -2.86
CA ARG A 30 1.48 -15.71 -4.04
C ARG A 30 0.74 -15.32 -5.30
N PHE A 31 0.72 -14.02 -5.57
CA PHE A 31 -0.01 -13.47 -6.70
C PHE A 31 0.76 -12.36 -7.43
N ASP A 32 0.34 -12.10 -8.65
CA ASP A 32 0.82 -11.02 -9.49
C ASP A 32 0.00 -9.73 -9.31
N LEU A 33 0.30 -8.74 -10.14
CA LEU A 33 -0.33 -7.43 -10.10
C LEU A 33 -1.83 -7.50 -10.40
N GLU A 34 -2.25 -8.32 -11.36
CA GLU A 34 -3.66 -8.42 -11.74
C GLU A 34 -4.48 -8.89 -10.55
N LYS A 35 -4.04 -9.98 -9.91
CA LYS A 35 -4.74 -10.51 -8.75
C LYS A 35 -4.61 -9.61 -7.51
N LEU A 36 -3.52 -8.86 -7.36
CA LEU A 36 -3.39 -7.83 -6.33
C LEU A 36 -4.48 -6.76 -6.47
N PHE A 37 -4.66 -6.21 -7.68
CA PHE A 37 -5.68 -5.18 -7.91
C PHE A 37 -7.09 -5.73 -7.77
N ASP A 38 -7.35 -6.97 -8.21
CA ASP A 38 -8.62 -7.66 -7.97
C ASP A 38 -8.96 -7.73 -6.47
N ILE A 39 -7.99 -8.12 -5.63
CA ILE A 39 -8.16 -8.15 -4.17
C ILE A 39 -8.48 -6.77 -3.61
N TRP A 40 -7.77 -5.72 -4.04
CA TRP A 40 -8.00 -4.37 -3.54
C TRP A 40 -9.31 -3.76 -4.04
N VAL A 41 -9.73 -4.05 -5.28
CA VAL A 41 -11.01 -3.59 -5.82
C VAL A 41 -12.17 -4.23 -5.06
N HIS A 42 -12.08 -5.51 -4.69
CA HIS A 42 -13.12 -6.21 -3.94
C HIS A 42 -13.12 -5.90 -2.43
N SER A 43 -12.15 -5.12 -1.94
CA SER A 43 -12.09 -4.68 -0.55
C SER A 43 -12.55 -3.23 -0.41
N PRO A 44 -13.66 -2.93 0.29
CA PRO A 44 -14.20 -1.57 0.37
C PRO A 44 -13.20 -0.52 0.88
N GLY A 45 -12.36 -0.87 1.86
CA GLY A 45 -11.34 0.03 2.42
C GLY A 45 -10.23 0.35 1.41
N HIS A 46 -9.68 -0.68 0.76
CA HIS A 46 -8.62 -0.51 -0.24
C HIS A 46 -9.14 0.20 -1.50
N ARG A 47 -10.34 -0.15 -1.96
CA ARG A 47 -11.01 0.50 -3.09
C ARG A 47 -11.25 1.97 -2.84
N ARG A 48 -11.68 2.35 -1.63
CA ARG A 48 -11.86 3.76 -1.24
C ARG A 48 -10.57 4.55 -1.39
N ASN A 49 -9.43 4.00 -0.94
CA ASN A 49 -8.14 4.66 -1.09
C ASN A 49 -7.78 4.85 -2.58
N MET A 50 -7.96 3.82 -3.42
CA MET A 50 -7.60 3.88 -4.85
C MET A 50 -8.48 4.84 -5.67
N LEU A 51 -9.74 5.05 -5.28
CA LEU A 51 -10.69 5.88 -6.01
C LEU A 51 -10.88 7.28 -5.41
N ASP A 52 -10.10 7.63 -4.39
CA ASP A 52 -10.18 8.95 -3.78
C ASP A 52 -9.48 9.99 -4.68
N PRO A 53 -10.23 10.94 -5.28
CA PRO A 53 -9.69 11.89 -6.24
C PRO A 53 -8.72 12.90 -5.61
N ARG A 54 -8.58 12.92 -4.27
CA ARG A 54 -7.60 13.77 -3.57
C ARG A 54 -6.17 13.27 -3.77
N PHE A 55 -5.98 12.01 -4.14
CA PHE A 55 -4.67 11.44 -4.44
C PHE A 55 -4.37 11.54 -5.93
N THR A 56 -3.27 12.20 -6.26
CA THR A 56 -2.81 12.46 -7.63
C THR A 56 -1.48 11.81 -7.95
N ARG A 57 -0.83 11.19 -6.95
CA ARG A 57 0.43 10.48 -7.07
C ARG A 57 0.34 9.14 -6.36
N PHE A 58 1.00 8.12 -6.91
CA PHE A 58 1.11 6.82 -6.27
C PHE A 58 2.50 6.20 -6.45
N GLY A 59 2.87 5.34 -5.51
CA GLY A 59 4.01 4.44 -5.61
C GLY A 59 3.59 3.03 -5.25
N LEU A 60 3.91 2.06 -6.11
CA LEU A 60 3.64 0.64 -5.90
C LEU A 60 4.95 -0.13 -5.87
N ALA A 61 5.19 -0.87 -4.79
CA ALA A 61 6.38 -1.67 -4.61
C ALA A 61 6.05 -3.03 -4.00
N TYR A 62 6.94 -3.99 -4.19
CA TYR A 62 6.90 -5.26 -3.48
C TYR A 62 8.30 -5.78 -3.15
N VAL A 63 8.35 -6.64 -2.15
CA VAL A 63 9.50 -7.48 -1.85
C VAL A 63 9.08 -8.94 -1.88
N ARG A 64 9.99 -9.84 -2.25
CA ARG A 64 9.77 -11.29 -2.18
C ARG A 64 10.29 -11.83 -0.85
N ASP A 65 9.63 -12.85 -0.33
CA ASP A 65 10.17 -13.57 0.80
C ASP A 65 11.49 -14.26 0.44
N GLY A 66 12.42 -14.31 1.41
CA GLY A 66 13.76 -14.87 1.21
C GLY A 66 13.77 -16.40 1.11
N SER A 67 12.76 -17.07 1.67
CA SER A 67 12.61 -18.53 1.64
C SER A 67 11.58 -18.99 0.59
N ASP A 68 10.54 -18.19 0.34
CA ASP A 68 9.53 -18.44 -0.69
C ASP A 68 9.50 -17.29 -1.71
N SER A 69 10.24 -17.43 -2.81
CA SER A 69 10.30 -16.41 -3.87
C SER A 69 8.96 -16.11 -4.56
N LYS A 70 7.94 -16.95 -4.37
CA LYS A 70 6.58 -16.71 -4.87
C LYS A 70 5.76 -15.86 -3.92
N LEU A 71 6.08 -15.84 -2.63
CA LEU A 71 5.44 -14.99 -1.65
C LEU A 71 5.93 -13.55 -1.81
N ARG A 72 4.99 -12.62 -1.96
CA ARG A 72 5.27 -11.18 -2.12
C ARG A 72 4.54 -10.38 -1.06
N TYR A 73 5.21 -9.35 -0.58
CA TYR A 73 4.63 -8.31 0.28
C TYR A 73 4.52 -7.03 -0.53
N TRP A 74 3.29 -6.56 -0.73
CA TRP A 74 2.95 -5.41 -1.57
C TRP A 74 2.62 -4.19 -0.73
N SER A 75 3.04 -3.02 -1.21
CA SER A 75 2.66 -1.73 -0.65
C SER A 75 2.33 -0.75 -1.78
N LEU A 76 1.12 -0.19 -1.71
CA LEU A 76 0.70 0.96 -2.50
C LEU A 76 0.60 2.15 -1.56
N VAL A 77 1.37 3.21 -1.86
CA VAL A 77 1.30 4.49 -1.16
C VAL A 77 0.68 5.52 -2.11
N LEU A 78 -0.29 6.27 -1.61
CA LEU A 78 -1.05 7.29 -2.33
C LEU A 78 -0.81 8.64 -1.68
N GLY A 79 -0.64 9.68 -2.49
CA GLY A 79 -0.43 11.05 -2.04
C GLY A 79 -0.96 12.08 -3.02
N LYS A 80 -0.98 13.34 -2.61
CA LYS A 80 -1.30 14.48 -3.46
C LYS A 80 -0.08 14.90 -4.29
#